data_AF-A0A0T9KKT1-F1
#
_entry.id   AF-A0A0T9KKT1-F1
#
_cell.length_a   1.000
_cell.length_b   1.000
_cell.length_c   1.000
_cell.angle_alpha   90.00
_cell.angle_beta   90.00
_cell.angle_gamma   90.00
#
_symmetry.space_group_name_H-M   'P 1'
#
loop_
_entity.id
_entity.type
_entity.pdbx_description
1 polymer ?
#
loop_
_entity_poly.entity_id
_entity_poly.type
_entity_poly.pdbx_seq_one_letter_code
_entity_poly.pdbx_strand_id
1 'polypeptide(L)'
;MISQYEYVVRQLARTKNKKHEQYVVTGIVHKLNRDDIKFVTQQYVKRESGRALTDLYFPAINLHIEIDEPFHLKQAEHDNLREADIIDATGHEVIRISVDGSLRQMNERIDDCVAAIKSKIGALGDCFEPWDMDKELSIEPHIRRGYIDVKDNVAFRRITDACNCFGHNYKFLQKAGAKHPYHDDILIWLPKLFDNEHWSNQISNDENVITEIPKSEDAQAAHFDKWMAETRNKRLVFAKAKDNLGMTLYRFKGLYELNPKKSNRTIGLYWQRISTRVKTYPSPARNPD
;
A
#
# COMPACT_ATOMS: atom_id res chain seq x y z
N MET A 1 -7.28 15.21 -11.01
CA MET A 1 -7.57 14.18 -9.99
C MET A 1 -8.69 13.33 -10.55
N ILE A 2 -8.69 12.00 -10.40
CA ILE A 2 -9.85 11.21 -10.80
C ILE A 2 -11.01 11.52 -9.85
N SER A 3 -12.24 11.60 -10.35
CA SER A 3 -13.41 11.76 -9.49
C SER A 3 -13.76 10.45 -8.78
N GLN A 4 -14.58 10.52 -7.73
CA GLN A 4 -15.09 9.33 -7.06
C GLN A 4 -15.83 8.39 -8.01
N TYR A 5 -16.68 8.95 -8.87
CA TYR A 5 -17.36 8.21 -9.93
C TYR A 5 -16.37 7.50 -10.86
N GLU A 6 -15.36 8.21 -11.36
CA GLU A 6 -14.36 7.63 -12.27
C GLU A 6 -13.57 6.49 -11.59
N TYR A 7 -13.26 6.63 -10.30
CA TYR A 7 -12.66 5.53 -9.54
C TYR A 7 -13.57 4.30 -9.49
N VAL A 8 -14.84 4.47 -9.12
CA VAL A 8 -15.82 3.37 -9.03
C VAL A 8 -15.97 2.67 -10.38
N VAL A 9 -16.11 3.42 -11.46
CA VAL A 9 -16.22 2.88 -12.83
C VAL A 9 -14.96 2.08 -13.19
N ARG A 10 -13.77 2.61 -12.91
CA ARG A 10 -12.51 1.91 -13.20
C ARG A 10 -12.31 0.66 -12.35
N GLN A 11 -12.74 0.66 -11.09
CA GLN A 11 -12.71 -0.53 -10.23
C GLN A 11 -13.61 -1.64 -10.79
N LEU A 12 -14.85 -1.32 -11.15
CA LEU A 12 -15.80 -2.30 -11.72
C LEU A 12 -15.37 -2.77 -13.12
N ALA A 13 -14.77 -1.90 -13.94
CA ALA A 13 -14.31 -2.27 -15.27
C ALA A 13 -13.19 -3.33 -15.26
N ARG A 14 -12.46 -3.50 -14.15
CA ARG A 14 -11.39 -4.51 -14.02
C ARG A 14 -11.92 -5.94 -13.93
N THR A 15 -13.15 -6.13 -13.47
CA THR A 15 -13.74 -7.46 -13.30
C THR A 15 -14.29 -8.03 -14.62
N LYS A 16 -14.33 -7.23 -15.71
CA LYS A 16 -15.02 -7.55 -16.98
C LYS A 16 -14.62 -8.88 -17.65
N ASN A 17 -13.40 -9.35 -17.39
CA ASN A 17 -12.87 -10.56 -18.03
C ASN A 17 -13.26 -11.84 -17.27
N LYS A 18 -13.85 -11.71 -16.08
CA LYS A 18 -14.34 -12.82 -15.26
C LYS A 18 -15.84 -12.66 -15.05
N LYS A 19 -16.64 -13.35 -15.87
CA LYS A 19 -18.10 -13.20 -15.92
C LYS A 19 -18.80 -13.34 -14.57
N HIS A 20 -18.36 -14.30 -13.75
CA HIS A 20 -18.92 -14.58 -12.44
C HIS A 20 -18.44 -13.54 -11.41
N GLU A 21 -17.14 -13.23 -11.42
CA GLU A 21 -16.58 -12.09 -10.66
C GLU A 21 -17.38 -10.80 -10.89
N GLN A 22 -17.56 -10.44 -12.15
CA GLN A 22 -18.26 -9.22 -12.54
C GLN A 22 -19.70 -9.19 -12.02
N TYR A 23 -20.45 -10.28 -12.18
CA TYR A 23 -21.85 -10.34 -11.74
C TYR A 23 -21.96 -10.13 -10.23
N VAL A 24 -21.16 -10.86 -9.45
CA VAL A 24 -21.21 -10.81 -7.99
C VAL A 24 -20.69 -9.47 -7.47
N VAL A 25 -19.53 -8.99 -7.94
CA VAL A 25 -18.94 -7.71 -7.48
C VAL A 25 -19.86 -6.54 -7.78
N THR A 26 -20.37 -6.43 -9.00
CA THR A 26 -21.30 -5.33 -9.37
C THR A 26 -22.61 -5.44 -8.59
N GLY A 27 -23.14 -6.65 -8.40
CA GLY A 27 -24.33 -6.91 -7.60
C GLY A 27 -24.17 -6.43 -6.14
N ILE A 28 -23.04 -6.75 -5.51
CA ILE A 28 -22.73 -6.32 -4.14
C ILE A 28 -22.63 -4.79 -4.08
N VAL A 29 -21.83 -4.17 -4.95
CA VAL A 29 -21.60 -2.71 -4.92
C VAL A 29 -22.91 -1.94 -5.14
N HIS A 30 -23.71 -2.31 -6.14
CA HIS A 30 -24.96 -1.62 -6.42
C HIS A 30 -26.05 -1.86 -5.37
N LYS A 31 -26.16 -3.06 -4.79
CA LYS A 31 -27.12 -3.34 -3.71
C LYS A 31 -26.68 -2.76 -2.36
N LEU A 32 -25.38 -2.62 -2.13
CA LEU A 32 -24.87 -1.90 -0.96
C LEU A 32 -25.31 -0.44 -1.01
N ASN A 33 -25.26 0.18 -2.21
CA ASN A 33 -25.74 1.53 -2.51
C ASN A 33 -25.21 2.58 -1.51
N ARG A 34 -23.88 2.58 -1.32
CA ARG A 34 -23.18 3.50 -0.44
C ARG A 34 -21.97 4.08 -1.16
N ASP A 35 -21.86 5.40 -1.15
CA ASP A 35 -20.73 6.17 -1.66
C ASP A 35 -19.73 6.54 -0.57
N ASP A 36 -20.09 6.33 0.70
CA ASP A 36 -19.28 6.63 1.87
C ASP A 36 -18.37 5.47 2.33
N ILE A 37 -18.28 4.39 1.54
CA ILE A 37 -17.36 3.28 1.82
C ILE A 37 -16.50 2.95 0.60
N LYS A 38 -15.19 2.95 0.80
CA LYS A 38 -14.23 2.56 -0.24
C LYS A 38 -14.29 1.06 -0.48
N PHE A 39 -14.21 0.67 -1.75
CA PHE A 39 -13.93 -0.70 -2.15
C PHE A 39 -12.82 -0.77 -3.19
N VAL A 40 -12.14 -1.91 -3.25
CA VAL A 40 -10.99 -2.16 -4.13
C VAL A 40 -11.20 -3.54 -4.78
N THR A 41 -11.24 -3.62 -6.11
CA THR A 41 -11.37 -4.90 -6.82
C THR A 41 -10.00 -5.54 -7.03
N GLN A 42 -9.89 -6.86 -7.11
CA GLN A 42 -8.62 -7.55 -7.45
C GLN A 42 -7.41 -6.99 -6.69
N GLN A 43 -7.48 -7.02 -5.35
CA GLN A 43 -6.45 -6.51 -4.44
C GLN A 43 -5.43 -7.61 -4.14
N TYR A 44 -4.15 -7.33 -4.32
CA TYR A 44 -3.09 -8.24 -3.90
C TYR A 44 -2.93 -8.19 -2.38
N VAL A 45 -2.95 -9.36 -1.76
CA VAL A 45 -2.83 -9.53 -0.31
C VAL A 45 -1.70 -10.48 0.03
N LYS A 46 -1.05 -10.23 1.15
CA LYS A 46 -0.16 -11.18 1.81
C LYS A 46 -0.92 -11.88 2.94
N ARG A 47 -0.81 -13.20 2.98
CA ARG A 47 -1.37 -14.11 4.00
C ARG A 47 -0.26 -15.04 4.51
N GLU A 48 -0.54 -15.78 5.57
CA GLU A 48 0.38 -16.81 6.09
C GLU A 48 0.75 -17.86 5.02
N SER A 49 -0.21 -18.21 4.14
CA SER A 49 -0.02 -19.16 3.04
C SER A 49 0.67 -18.59 1.79
N GLY A 50 1.03 -17.30 1.81
CA GLY A 50 1.69 -16.60 0.70
C GLY A 50 0.87 -15.43 0.15
N ARG A 51 1.09 -15.10 -1.12
CA ARG A 51 0.40 -13.99 -1.79
C ARG A 51 -0.86 -14.49 -2.50
N ALA A 52 -1.93 -13.73 -2.42
CA ALA A 52 -3.20 -14.01 -3.10
C ALA A 52 -3.78 -12.74 -3.72
N LEU A 53 -4.76 -12.90 -4.61
CA LEU A 53 -5.55 -11.82 -5.20
C LEU A 53 -7.00 -12.02 -4.74
N THR A 54 -7.58 -11.03 -4.07
CA THR A 54 -8.99 -11.08 -3.64
C THR A 54 -9.85 -10.28 -4.59
N ASP A 55 -11.06 -10.79 -4.91
CA ASP A 55 -11.93 -10.20 -5.93
C ASP A 55 -12.48 -8.83 -5.52
N LEU A 56 -12.85 -8.66 -4.24
CA LEU A 56 -13.33 -7.41 -3.68
C LEU A 56 -12.80 -7.21 -2.25
N TYR A 57 -12.40 -5.99 -1.91
CA TYR A 57 -11.85 -5.64 -0.60
C TYR A 57 -12.45 -4.32 -0.09
N PHE A 58 -12.87 -4.30 1.17
CA PHE A 58 -13.37 -3.11 1.88
C PHE A 58 -12.39 -2.72 3.00
N PRO A 59 -11.52 -1.70 2.77
CA PRO A 59 -10.48 -1.32 3.72
C PRO A 59 -11.01 -0.88 5.09
N ALA A 60 -12.11 -0.13 5.14
CA ALA A 60 -12.64 0.43 6.39
C ALA A 60 -13.08 -0.65 7.41
N ILE A 61 -13.38 -1.86 6.94
CA ILE A 61 -13.86 -2.98 7.76
C ILE A 61 -12.96 -4.22 7.65
N ASN A 62 -11.76 -4.10 7.05
CA ASN A 62 -10.80 -5.19 6.83
C ASN A 62 -11.46 -6.48 6.29
N LEU A 63 -12.35 -6.33 5.31
CA LEU A 63 -13.15 -7.44 4.75
C LEU A 63 -12.77 -7.71 3.30
N HIS A 64 -12.43 -8.97 3.02
CA HIS A 64 -12.25 -9.49 1.67
C HIS A 64 -13.43 -10.36 1.25
N ILE A 65 -13.73 -10.36 -0.04
CA ILE A 65 -14.69 -11.25 -0.67
C ILE A 65 -13.98 -11.99 -1.79
N GLU A 66 -14.10 -13.31 -1.77
CA GLU A 66 -13.55 -14.23 -2.77
C GLU A 66 -14.68 -14.98 -3.46
N ILE A 67 -14.57 -15.12 -4.78
CA ILE A 67 -15.58 -15.75 -5.61
C ILE A 67 -15.03 -17.11 -6.06
N ASP A 68 -15.64 -18.17 -5.53
CA ASP A 68 -15.17 -19.54 -5.74
C ASP A 68 -15.73 -20.10 -7.05
N GLU A 69 -14.94 -19.94 -8.12
CA GLU A 69 -15.25 -20.49 -9.44
C GLU A 69 -14.71 -21.94 -9.58
N PRO A 70 -15.54 -22.94 -9.95
CA PRO A 70 -15.12 -24.35 -10.01
C PRO A 70 -13.98 -24.69 -10.99
N PHE A 71 -13.59 -23.80 -11.92
CA PHE A 71 -12.71 -24.13 -13.05
C PHE A 71 -11.59 -23.12 -13.38
N HIS A 72 -11.23 -22.21 -12.47
CA HIS A 72 -10.09 -21.33 -12.75
C HIS A 72 -8.74 -21.95 -12.36
N LEU A 73 -8.13 -22.62 -13.34
CA LEU A 73 -6.69 -22.89 -13.35
C LEU A 73 -5.92 -21.58 -13.13
N LYS A 74 -5.09 -21.57 -12.08
CA LYS A 74 -4.25 -20.44 -11.66
C LYS A 74 -3.32 -20.01 -12.78
N GLN A 75 -3.75 -19.08 -13.62
CA GLN A 75 -2.86 -18.39 -14.53
C GLN A 75 -2.18 -17.29 -13.72
N ALA A 76 -0.96 -17.56 -13.28
CA ALA A 76 -0.23 -16.68 -12.42
C ALA A 76 0.31 -15.49 -13.22
N GLU A 77 -0.29 -14.32 -13.02
CA GLU A 77 0.29 -13.03 -13.45
C GLU A 77 1.54 -12.74 -12.60
N HIS A 78 2.66 -13.39 -12.92
CA HIS A 78 3.91 -13.23 -12.17
C HIS A 78 4.61 -11.89 -12.42
N ASP A 79 4.33 -11.20 -13.53
CA ASP A 79 5.05 -9.97 -13.89
C ASP A 79 4.49 -8.69 -13.24
N ASN A 80 3.17 -8.61 -12.98
CA ASN A 80 2.55 -7.44 -12.36
C ASN A 80 2.80 -7.31 -10.85
N LEU A 81 3.19 -8.42 -10.18
CA LEU A 81 3.33 -8.49 -8.72
C LEU A 81 4.47 -7.64 -8.14
N ARG A 82 5.48 -7.26 -8.94
CA ARG A 82 6.69 -6.60 -8.40
C ARG A 82 6.43 -5.16 -8.00
N GLU A 83 5.64 -4.45 -8.81
CA GLU A 83 5.26 -3.07 -8.52
C GLU A 83 3.94 -2.98 -7.76
N ALA A 84 3.21 -4.09 -7.65
CA ALA A 84 1.88 -4.12 -7.07
C ALA A 84 1.88 -3.65 -5.62
N ASP A 85 0.84 -2.91 -5.28
CA ASP A 85 0.51 -2.58 -3.91
C ASP A 85 -0.04 -3.82 -3.19
N ILE A 86 0.78 -4.41 -2.32
CA ILE A 86 0.43 -5.60 -1.54
C ILE A 86 0.09 -5.16 -0.11
N ILE A 87 -1.12 -5.48 0.33
CA ILE A 87 -1.55 -5.24 1.71
C ILE A 87 -1.28 -6.48 2.57
N ASP A 88 -0.95 -6.28 3.83
CA ASP A 88 -0.97 -7.36 4.82
C ASP A 88 -2.42 -7.64 5.22
N ALA A 89 -2.90 -8.85 4.96
CA ALA A 89 -4.26 -9.27 5.29
C ALA A 89 -4.31 -10.20 6.51
N THR A 90 -3.25 -10.23 7.31
CA THR A 90 -3.20 -11.00 8.56
C THR A 90 -4.30 -10.50 9.51
N GLY A 91 -5.22 -11.39 9.89
CA GLY A 91 -6.36 -11.04 10.75
C GLY A 91 -7.54 -10.39 10.03
N HIS A 92 -7.49 -10.21 8.71
CA HIS A 92 -8.64 -9.74 7.94
C HIS A 92 -9.67 -10.87 7.75
N GLU A 93 -10.95 -10.49 7.66
CA GLU A 93 -12.02 -11.45 7.41
C GLU A 93 -12.17 -11.73 5.91
N VAL A 94 -12.56 -12.96 5.56
CA VAL A 94 -12.80 -13.38 4.19
C VAL A 94 -14.18 -14.03 4.10
N ILE A 95 -15.07 -13.46 3.27
CA ILE A 95 -16.34 -14.08 2.87
C ILE A 95 -16.12 -14.75 1.51
N ARG A 96 -16.49 -16.04 1.40
CA ARG A 96 -16.46 -16.75 0.13
C ARG A 96 -17.86 -16.91 -0.45
N ILE A 97 -17.98 -16.65 -1.74
CA ILE A 97 -19.23 -16.77 -2.48
C ILE A 97 -19.04 -17.80 -3.59
N SER A 98 -19.67 -18.96 -3.44
CA SER A 98 -19.68 -20.00 -4.47
C SER A 98 -20.61 -19.60 -5.63
N VAL A 99 -20.22 -19.94 -6.85
CA VAL A 99 -21.00 -19.65 -8.08
C VAL A 99 -21.66 -20.90 -8.68
N ASP A 100 -22.21 -21.73 -7.80
CA ASP A 100 -23.07 -22.87 -8.12
C ASP A 100 -24.56 -22.54 -7.92
N GLY A 101 -25.45 -23.28 -8.58
CA GLY A 101 -26.89 -23.18 -8.37
C GLY A 101 -27.62 -22.20 -9.29
N SER A 102 -28.84 -21.83 -8.90
CA SER A 102 -29.74 -20.97 -9.67
C SER A 102 -29.43 -19.48 -9.50
N LEU A 103 -29.90 -18.66 -10.44
CA LEU A 103 -29.83 -17.19 -10.35
C LEU A 103 -30.44 -16.65 -9.04
N ARG A 104 -31.52 -17.28 -8.55
CA ARG A 104 -32.16 -16.90 -7.29
C ARG A 104 -31.22 -17.14 -6.10
N GLN A 105 -30.62 -18.32 -6.01
CA GLN A 105 -29.66 -18.65 -4.96
C GLN A 105 -28.43 -17.75 -5.02
N MET A 106 -27.99 -17.40 -6.23
CA MET A 106 -26.90 -16.44 -6.40
C MET A 106 -27.26 -15.06 -5.84
N ASN A 107 -28.47 -14.56 -6.14
CA ASN A 107 -28.94 -13.29 -5.61
C ASN A 107 -29.09 -13.31 -4.08
N GLU A 108 -29.59 -14.41 -3.51
CA GLU A 108 -29.70 -14.60 -2.06
C GLU A 108 -28.31 -14.53 -1.38
N ARG A 109 -27.29 -15.20 -1.93
CA ARG A 109 -25.91 -15.10 -1.41
C ARG A 109 -25.33 -13.68 -1.50
N ILE A 110 -25.64 -12.94 -2.58
CA ILE A 110 -25.25 -11.53 -2.70
C ILE A 110 -25.95 -10.70 -1.62
N ASP A 111 -27.23 -10.95 -1.37
CA ASP A 111 -27.99 -10.24 -0.32
C ASP A 111 -27.43 -10.52 1.07
N ASP A 112 -27.08 -11.77 1.37
CA ASP A 112 -26.43 -12.16 2.63
C ASP A 112 -25.08 -11.45 2.82
N CYS A 113 -24.27 -11.38 1.75
CA CYS A 113 -22.99 -10.66 1.78
C CYS A 113 -23.19 -9.16 2.03
N VAL A 114 -24.16 -8.53 1.35
CA VAL A 114 -24.50 -7.12 1.56
C VAL A 114 -24.98 -6.87 2.98
N ALA A 115 -25.79 -7.78 3.54
CA ALA A 115 -26.24 -7.70 4.94
C ALA A 115 -25.05 -7.80 5.92
N ALA A 116 -24.11 -8.71 5.67
CA ALA A 116 -22.89 -8.84 6.47
C ALA A 116 -22.02 -7.57 6.43
N ILE A 117 -21.84 -6.97 5.24
CA ILE A 117 -21.12 -5.70 5.08
C ILE A 117 -21.81 -4.58 5.88
N LYS A 118 -23.14 -4.43 5.74
CA LYS A 118 -23.92 -3.43 6.47
C LYS A 118 -23.82 -3.61 7.99
N SER A 119 -23.88 -4.86 8.46
CA SER A 119 -23.72 -5.21 9.87
C SER A 119 -22.35 -4.81 10.40
N LYS A 120 -21.27 -5.08 9.65
CA LYS A 120 -19.90 -4.68 10.03
C LYS A 120 -19.71 -3.18 10.09
N ILE A 121 -20.26 -2.45 9.13
CA ILE A 121 -20.24 -0.98 9.16
C ILE A 121 -21.02 -0.48 10.39
N GLY A 122 -22.20 -1.05 10.67
CA GLY A 122 -22.99 -0.71 11.84
C GLY A 122 -22.29 -0.99 13.17
N ALA A 123 -21.51 -2.08 13.25
CA ALA A 123 -20.74 -2.45 14.43
C ALA A 123 -19.60 -1.48 14.74
N LEU A 124 -19.11 -0.71 13.76
CA LEU A 124 -18.14 0.37 14.00
C LEU A 124 -18.78 1.57 14.70
N GLY A 125 -20.07 1.82 14.52
CA GLY A 125 -20.78 2.97 15.11
C GLY A 125 -20.06 4.29 14.81
N ASP A 126 -19.81 5.08 15.86
CA ASP A 126 -19.12 6.38 15.77
C ASP A 126 -17.64 6.26 15.34
N CYS A 127 -17.06 5.06 15.38
CA CYS A 127 -15.71 4.80 14.88
C CYS A 127 -15.66 4.60 13.36
N PHE A 128 -16.80 4.55 12.68
CA PHE A 128 -16.83 4.52 11.22
C PHE A 128 -16.40 5.87 10.65
N GLU A 129 -15.30 5.88 9.90
CA GLU A 129 -14.86 7.04 9.14
C GLU A 129 -15.36 6.93 7.70
N PRO A 130 -16.30 7.81 7.26
CA PRO A 130 -16.75 7.86 5.88
C PRO A 130 -15.60 8.06 4.90
N TRP A 131 -15.63 7.33 3.79
CA TRP A 131 -14.63 7.45 2.75
C TRP A 131 -14.68 8.83 2.11
N ASP A 132 -13.55 9.53 2.19
CA ASP A 132 -13.32 10.81 1.53
C ASP A 132 -12.08 10.67 0.65
N MET A 133 -12.29 10.60 -0.67
CA MET A 133 -11.20 10.42 -1.65
C MET A 133 -10.20 11.56 -1.65
N ASP A 134 -10.64 12.79 -1.38
CA ASP A 134 -9.78 13.97 -1.39
C ASP A 134 -8.89 13.99 -0.14
N LYS A 135 -9.39 13.46 0.99
CA LYS A 135 -8.65 13.39 2.24
C LYS A 135 -7.84 12.11 2.43
N GLU A 136 -8.18 11.01 1.76
CA GLU A 136 -7.54 9.70 1.96
C GLU A 136 -6.00 9.75 1.85
N LEU A 137 -5.49 10.50 0.87
CA LEU A 137 -4.05 10.62 0.61
C LEU A 137 -3.46 11.93 1.14
N SER A 138 -4.21 12.63 2.00
CA SER A 138 -3.79 13.89 2.61
C SER A 138 -2.82 13.65 3.76
N ILE A 139 -1.87 14.55 3.94
CA ILE A 139 -0.95 14.52 5.09
C ILE A 139 -1.63 14.98 6.39
N GLU A 140 -2.70 15.79 6.29
CA GLU A 140 -3.28 16.51 7.42
C GLU A 140 -3.78 15.62 8.58
N PRO A 141 -4.49 14.50 8.33
CA PRO A 141 -4.90 13.61 9.41
C PRO A 141 -3.69 13.03 10.16
N HIS A 142 -2.61 12.72 9.45
CA HIS A 142 -1.39 12.14 10.03
C HIS A 142 -0.58 13.17 10.82
N ILE A 143 -0.55 14.43 10.37
CA ILE A 143 0.05 15.55 11.11
C ILE A 143 -0.72 15.78 12.42
N ARG A 144 -2.05 15.91 12.36
CA ARG A 144 -2.89 16.12 13.56
C ARG A 144 -2.76 14.99 14.57
N ARG A 145 -2.72 13.75 14.08
CA ARG A 145 -2.52 12.56 14.91
C ARG A 145 -1.10 12.49 15.50
N GLY A 146 -0.12 13.15 14.89
CA GLY A 146 1.26 13.23 15.36
C GLY A 146 2.11 11.99 15.06
N TYR A 147 1.57 10.98 14.37
CA TYR A 147 2.31 9.79 13.96
C TYR A 147 1.72 9.08 12.74
N ILE A 148 2.55 8.26 12.10
CA ILE A 148 2.14 7.21 11.16
C ILE A 148 2.64 5.84 11.63
N ASP A 149 1.87 4.81 11.32
CA ASP A 149 2.15 3.41 11.66
C ASP A 149 1.93 2.54 10.42
N VAL A 150 2.73 1.50 10.24
CA VAL A 150 2.60 0.55 9.12
C VAL A 150 1.22 -0.10 9.14
N LYS A 151 0.67 -0.40 10.32
CA LYS A 151 -0.66 -1.04 10.46
C LYS A 151 -1.81 -0.17 9.96
N ASP A 152 -1.61 1.15 9.87
CA ASP A 152 -2.63 2.08 9.38
C ASP A 152 -2.64 2.16 7.84
N ASN A 153 -1.81 1.35 7.16
CA ASN A 153 -1.71 1.28 5.71
C ASN A 153 -1.46 2.65 5.02
N VAL A 154 -0.71 3.54 5.67
CA VAL A 154 -0.44 4.90 5.18
C VAL A 154 0.28 4.88 3.84
N ALA A 155 -0.28 5.60 2.87
CA ALA A 155 0.32 5.82 1.56
C ALA A 155 0.04 7.23 1.06
N PHE A 156 0.98 7.78 0.29
CA PHE A 156 0.87 9.11 -0.30
C PHE A 156 0.91 9.06 -1.83
N ARG A 157 0.26 10.02 -2.48
CA ARG A 157 0.26 10.12 -3.95
C ARG A 157 1.58 10.65 -4.49
N ARG A 158 2.23 11.57 -3.77
CA ARG A 158 3.44 12.26 -4.23
C ARG A 158 4.58 12.11 -3.24
N ILE A 159 5.80 12.15 -3.79
CA ILE A 159 7.05 12.23 -3.02
C ILE A 159 7.02 13.43 -2.06
N THR A 160 6.49 14.56 -2.54
CA THR A 160 6.34 15.80 -1.75
C THR A 160 5.51 15.58 -0.52
N ASP A 161 4.39 14.85 -0.63
CA ASP A 161 3.45 14.64 0.48
C ASP A 161 4.13 13.79 1.57
N ALA A 162 4.83 12.72 1.17
CA ALA A 162 5.63 11.92 2.09
C ALA A 162 6.68 12.78 2.83
N CYS A 163 7.40 13.66 2.14
CA CYS A 163 8.38 14.55 2.77
C CYS A 163 7.73 15.60 3.67
N ASN A 164 6.62 16.20 3.23
CA ASN A 164 5.92 17.27 3.93
C ASN A 164 5.25 16.77 5.22
N CYS A 165 4.89 15.47 5.28
CA CYS A 165 4.45 14.80 6.50
C CYS A 165 5.52 14.80 7.62
N PHE A 166 6.78 15.05 7.27
CA PHE A 166 7.92 15.16 8.21
C PHE A 166 8.53 16.55 8.24
N GLY A 167 7.74 17.58 7.93
CA GLY A 167 8.10 18.98 8.14
C GLY A 167 8.82 19.66 7.00
N HIS A 168 8.88 19.05 5.82
CA HIS A 168 9.23 19.79 4.60
C HIS A 168 8.05 20.61 4.08
N ASN A 169 8.34 21.58 3.22
CA ASN A 169 7.35 22.40 2.50
C ASN A 169 7.59 22.36 0.98
N TYR A 170 7.83 21.16 0.44
CA TYR A 170 8.13 20.98 -0.96
C TYR A 170 6.88 21.13 -1.83
N LYS A 171 6.97 22.02 -2.84
CA LYS A 171 5.98 22.08 -3.94
C LYS A 171 6.29 21.08 -5.06
N PHE A 172 7.56 20.77 -5.25
CA PHE A 172 8.04 19.86 -6.28
C PHE A 172 9.31 19.16 -5.80
N LEU A 173 9.36 17.84 -5.97
CA LEU A 173 10.55 17.03 -5.71
C LEU A 173 10.52 15.80 -6.60
N GLN A 174 11.60 15.56 -7.34
CA GLN A 174 11.79 14.35 -8.17
C GLN A 174 12.85 13.40 -7.62
N LYS A 175 13.64 13.83 -6.62
CA LYS A 175 14.67 13.00 -6.01
C LYS A 175 14.03 11.93 -5.13
N ALA A 176 14.55 10.71 -5.19
CA ALA A 176 14.09 9.55 -4.40
C ALA A 176 14.60 9.56 -2.95
N GLY A 177 15.12 10.68 -2.46
CA GLY A 177 15.61 10.84 -1.10
C GLY A 177 15.66 12.29 -0.66
N ALA A 178 15.33 12.55 0.60
CA ALA A 178 15.38 13.84 1.25
C ALA A 178 15.94 13.68 2.67
N LYS A 179 16.75 14.64 3.14
CA LYS A 179 17.20 14.68 4.54
C LYS A 179 16.02 14.95 5.46
N HIS A 180 15.96 14.33 6.62
CA HIS A 180 14.93 14.66 7.60
C HIS A 180 15.22 16.04 8.23
N PRO A 181 14.26 16.99 8.31
CA PRO A 181 14.52 18.35 8.79
C PRO A 181 14.98 18.44 10.25
N TYR A 182 14.53 17.49 11.08
CA TYR A 182 14.76 17.49 12.53
C TYR A 182 15.73 16.41 13.03
N HIS A 183 16.20 15.51 12.16
CA HIS A 183 17.01 14.33 12.55
C HIS A 183 18.11 14.10 11.51
N ASP A 184 19.34 14.50 11.84
CA ASP A 184 20.45 14.45 10.88
C ASP A 184 20.91 13.03 10.52
N ASP A 185 20.56 12.03 11.33
CA ASP A 185 20.82 10.61 11.12
C ASP A 185 19.78 9.91 10.22
N ILE A 186 18.68 10.59 9.88
CA ILE A 186 17.57 10.01 9.10
C ILE A 186 17.51 10.57 7.67
N LEU A 187 17.44 9.66 6.71
CA LEU A 187 17.05 9.93 5.33
C LEU A 187 15.61 9.49 5.07
N ILE A 188 14.75 10.38 4.60
CA ILE A 188 13.46 10.02 4.00
C ILE A 188 13.75 9.42 2.63
N TRP A 189 13.49 8.13 2.46
CA TRP A 189 13.86 7.36 1.29
C TRP A 189 12.62 6.86 0.56
N LEU A 190 12.56 7.09 -0.76
CA LEU A 190 11.42 6.72 -1.60
C LEU A 190 11.81 5.72 -2.69
N PRO A 191 12.25 4.50 -2.33
CA PRO A 191 12.81 3.55 -3.27
C PRO A 191 11.77 2.84 -4.12
N LYS A 192 12.22 2.33 -5.26
CA LYS A 192 11.68 1.10 -5.85
C LYS A 192 12.31 -0.07 -5.12
N LEU A 193 11.51 -0.91 -4.46
CA LEU A 193 11.96 -2.11 -3.72
C LEU A 193 11.87 -3.38 -4.57
N PHE A 194 12.21 -3.22 -5.84
CA PHE A 194 12.25 -4.27 -6.83
C PHE A 194 13.32 -3.95 -7.86
N ASP A 195 13.76 -5.00 -8.53
CA ASP A 195 14.79 -4.91 -9.56
C ASP A 195 14.37 -3.96 -10.69
N ASN A 196 15.27 -3.03 -11.04
CA ASN A 196 15.07 -2.05 -12.10
C ASN A 196 16.37 -1.79 -12.86
N GLU A 197 16.38 -0.83 -13.79
CA GLU A 197 17.51 -0.58 -14.68
C GLU A 197 18.84 -0.34 -13.95
N HIS A 198 18.81 0.34 -12.79
CA HIS A 198 20.03 0.75 -12.10
C HIS A 198 20.22 0.07 -10.73
N TRP A 199 19.16 -0.48 -10.14
CA TRP A 199 19.17 -0.99 -8.77
C TRP A 199 18.54 -2.38 -8.70
N SER A 200 19.14 -3.27 -7.90
CA SER A 200 18.59 -4.57 -7.53
C SER A 200 18.14 -4.56 -6.06
N ASN A 201 17.32 -3.56 -5.71
CA ASN A 201 16.78 -3.44 -4.37
C ASN A 201 15.76 -4.55 -4.10
N GLN A 202 15.76 -5.08 -2.89
CA GLN A 202 14.79 -6.10 -2.46
C GLN A 202 14.29 -5.81 -1.05
N ILE A 203 13.07 -6.27 -0.77
CA ILE A 203 12.50 -6.29 0.57
C ILE A 203 12.09 -7.72 0.91
N SER A 204 12.42 -8.16 2.12
CA SER A 204 12.04 -9.49 2.61
C SER A 204 10.52 -9.63 2.70
N ASN A 205 10.02 -10.87 2.66
CA ASN A 205 8.57 -11.12 2.69
C ASN A 205 7.89 -10.58 3.97
N ASP A 206 8.57 -10.62 5.12
CA ASP A 206 8.13 -10.06 6.39
C ASP A 206 8.31 -8.53 6.49
N GLU A 207 8.87 -7.92 5.44
CA GLU A 207 9.21 -6.51 5.33
C GLU A 207 10.22 -6.01 6.38
N ASN A 208 10.86 -6.91 7.14
CA ASN A 208 11.80 -6.52 8.19
C ASN A 208 13.18 -6.16 7.65
N VAL A 209 13.50 -6.53 6.41
CA VAL A 209 14.82 -6.36 5.82
C VAL A 209 14.69 -5.76 4.42
N ILE A 210 15.51 -4.75 4.14
CA ILE A 210 15.71 -4.22 2.80
C ILE A 210 17.18 -4.38 2.44
N THR A 211 17.46 -4.88 1.23
CA THR A 211 18.79 -4.83 0.62
C THR A 211 18.80 -3.77 -0.47
N GLU A 212 19.88 -3.01 -0.51
CA GLU A 212 20.10 -1.97 -1.50
C GLU A 212 21.44 -2.20 -2.17
N ILE A 213 21.41 -2.42 -3.49
CA ILE A 213 22.60 -2.66 -4.27
C ILE A 213 22.45 -2.08 -5.69
N PRO A 214 23.40 -1.24 -6.15
CA PRO A 214 23.48 -0.86 -7.55
C PRO A 214 23.77 -2.07 -8.45
N LYS A 215 23.26 -2.07 -9.68
CA LYS A 215 23.57 -3.15 -10.64
C LYS A 215 24.98 -3.10 -11.20
N SER A 216 25.50 -1.89 -11.42
CA SER A 216 26.86 -1.70 -11.92
C SER A 216 27.88 -2.03 -10.85
N GLU A 217 28.82 -2.93 -11.15
CA GLU A 217 29.91 -3.33 -10.24
C GLU A 217 30.74 -2.12 -9.78
N ASP A 218 31.08 -1.21 -10.70
CA ASP A 218 31.79 0.04 -10.38
C ASP A 218 31.02 0.89 -9.37
N ALA A 219 29.69 0.93 -9.48
CA ALA A 219 28.84 1.69 -8.57
C ALA A 219 28.65 1.00 -7.21
N GLN A 220 28.76 -0.33 -7.12
CA GLN A 220 28.54 -1.08 -5.88
C GLN A 220 29.55 -0.70 -4.81
N ALA A 221 30.85 -0.75 -5.14
CA ALA A 221 31.91 -0.44 -4.18
C ALA A 221 31.82 1.02 -3.72
N ALA A 222 31.70 1.96 -4.67
CA ALA A 222 31.58 3.39 -4.36
C ALA A 222 30.33 3.70 -3.51
N HIS A 223 29.19 3.06 -3.80
CA HIS A 223 27.96 3.23 -3.03
C HIS A 223 28.10 2.67 -1.60
N PHE A 224 28.65 1.46 -1.48
CA PHE A 224 28.89 0.81 -0.19
C PHE A 224 29.82 1.67 0.68
N ASP A 225 31.00 2.03 0.16
CA ASP A 225 32.00 2.78 0.92
C ASP A 225 31.46 4.15 1.36
N LYS A 226 30.72 4.85 0.47
CA LYS A 226 30.07 6.12 0.78
C LYS A 226 29.11 6.01 1.97
N TRP A 227 28.20 5.04 1.95
CA TRP A 227 27.16 4.92 2.98
C TRP A 227 27.65 4.28 4.28
N MET A 228 28.75 3.51 4.23
CA MET A 228 29.42 3.02 5.44
C MET A 228 30.16 4.13 6.20
N ALA A 229 30.60 5.17 5.50
CA ALA A 229 31.21 6.37 6.10
C ALA A 229 30.20 7.47 6.46
N GLU A 230 28.94 7.33 6.02
CA GLU A 230 27.91 8.34 6.21
C GLU A 230 27.27 8.23 7.61
N THR A 231 26.95 9.38 8.20
CA THR A 231 26.32 9.45 9.54
C THR A 231 24.83 9.15 9.51
N ARG A 232 24.18 9.35 8.36
CA ARG A 232 22.79 8.97 8.06
C ARG A 232 22.63 7.45 7.94
N ASN A 233 22.65 6.78 9.08
CA ASN A 233 22.52 5.34 9.18
C ASN A 233 21.06 4.86 9.31
N LYS A 234 20.07 5.76 9.27
CA LYS A 234 18.64 5.42 9.31
C LYS A 234 17.89 5.87 8.07
N ARG A 235 16.90 5.07 7.67
CA ARG A 235 16.02 5.33 6.54
C ARG A 235 14.57 5.24 6.93
N LEU A 236 13.87 6.33 6.70
CA LEU A 236 12.43 6.40 6.79
C LEU A 236 11.83 6.06 5.42
N VAL A 237 11.25 4.86 5.28
CA VAL A 237 11.02 4.27 3.96
C VAL A 237 9.57 4.44 3.50
N PHE A 238 9.44 5.02 2.30
CA PHE A 238 8.19 5.12 1.54
C PHE A 238 8.35 4.41 0.19
N ALA A 239 8.06 3.11 0.16
CA ALA A 239 8.24 2.29 -1.03
C ALA A 239 7.27 2.71 -2.15
N LYS A 240 7.81 2.89 -3.36
CA LYS A 240 6.99 3.11 -4.55
C LYS A 240 6.22 1.83 -4.88
N ALA A 241 4.90 1.94 -4.98
CA ALA A 241 4.00 0.89 -5.43
C ALA A 241 3.03 1.45 -6.48
N LYS A 242 2.39 0.57 -7.22
CA LYS A 242 1.24 0.85 -8.08
C LYS A 242 0.01 0.22 -7.46
N ASP A 243 -1.02 1.02 -7.26
CA ASP A 243 -2.31 0.48 -6.88
C ASP A 243 -2.90 -0.36 -8.03
N ASN A 244 -4.04 -0.97 -7.74
CA ASN A 244 -4.73 -1.85 -8.65
C ASN A 244 -5.28 -1.13 -9.92
N LEU A 245 -5.32 0.21 -9.94
CA LEU A 245 -5.66 1.04 -11.11
C LEU A 245 -4.42 1.57 -11.84
N GLY A 246 -3.21 1.19 -11.41
CA GLY A 246 -1.94 1.63 -11.97
C GLY A 246 -1.48 3.01 -11.47
N MET A 247 -2.16 3.61 -10.50
CA MET A 247 -1.74 4.86 -9.89
C MET A 247 -0.52 4.61 -8.99
N THR A 248 0.50 5.47 -9.15
CA THR A 248 1.68 5.41 -8.26
C THR A 248 1.32 5.91 -6.87
N LEU A 249 1.70 5.12 -5.87
CA LEU A 249 1.63 5.45 -4.45
C LEU A 249 3.00 5.27 -3.80
N TYR A 250 3.21 5.96 -2.68
CA TYR A 250 4.38 5.86 -1.83
C TYR A 250 3.95 5.36 -0.46
N ARG A 251 4.10 4.05 -0.22
CA ARG A 251 3.60 3.36 0.98
C ARG A 251 4.64 3.37 2.09
N PHE A 252 4.22 3.76 3.29
CA PHE A 252 5.08 3.72 4.46
C PHE A 252 5.44 2.27 4.84
N LYS A 253 6.72 1.98 5.01
CA LYS A 253 7.22 0.63 5.38
C LYS A 253 7.89 0.56 6.76
N GLY A 254 8.17 1.71 7.36
CA GLY A 254 8.80 1.81 8.67
C GLY A 254 10.09 2.64 8.67
N LEU A 255 10.73 2.64 9.83
CA LEU A 255 12.08 3.16 10.03
C LEU A 255 13.06 1.99 10.07
N TYR A 256 14.10 2.08 9.24
CA TYR A 256 15.14 1.06 9.11
C TYR A 256 16.49 1.62 9.52
N GLU A 257 17.34 0.77 10.06
CA GLU A 257 18.72 1.10 10.42
C GLU A 257 19.70 0.22 9.64
N LEU A 258 20.80 0.82 9.19
CA LEU A 258 21.88 0.10 8.52
C LEU A 258 22.49 -0.92 9.48
N ASN A 259 22.74 -2.14 9.00
CA ASN A 259 23.45 -3.17 9.73
C ASN A 259 24.86 -3.37 9.14
N PRO A 260 25.90 -2.71 9.68
CA PRO A 260 27.26 -2.79 9.16
C PRO A 260 27.82 -4.22 9.09
N LYS A 261 27.39 -5.12 9.98
CA LYS A 261 27.89 -6.50 10.06
C LYS A 261 27.35 -7.38 8.95
N LYS A 262 26.13 -7.10 8.47
CA LYS A 262 25.49 -7.85 7.39
C LYS A 262 25.69 -7.21 6.02
N SER A 263 25.94 -5.91 5.98
CA SER A 263 26.27 -5.19 4.75
C SER A 263 27.63 -5.63 4.22
N ASN A 264 27.72 -5.85 2.91
CA ASN A 264 28.99 -6.07 2.21
C ASN A 264 28.83 -5.69 0.73
N ARG A 265 29.94 -5.68 -0.02
CA ARG A 265 29.92 -5.26 -1.43
C ARG A 265 29.11 -6.18 -2.35
N THR A 266 28.88 -7.43 -1.98
CA THR A 266 28.15 -8.43 -2.78
C THR A 266 26.65 -8.42 -2.52
N ILE A 267 26.23 -8.31 -1.26
CA ILE A 267 24.81 -8.24 -0.85
C ILE A 267 24.28 -6.79 -0.93
N GLY A 268 25.18 -5.82 -0.84
CA GLY A 268 24.86 -4.40 -0.72
C GLY A 268 24.66 -3.95 0.73
N LEU A 269 23.97 -2.83 0.88
CA LEU A 269 23.61 -2.28 2.18
C LEU A 269 22.41 -3.03 2.74
N TYR A 270 22.54 -3.52 3.97
CA TYR A 270 21.52 -4.29 4.68
C TYR A 270 20.81 -3.39 5.70
N TRP A 271 19.52 -3.14 5.49
CA TRP A 271 18.70 -2.29 6.32
C TRP A 271 17.71 -3.13 7.11
N GLN A 272 17.72 -3.02 8.43
CA GLN A 272 16.81 -3.77 9.31
C GLN A 272 15.75 -2.83 9.91
N ARG A 273 14.48 -3.22 9.86
CA ARG A 273 13.38 -2.43 10.42
C ARG A 273 13.52 -2.38 11.94
N ILE A 274 13.57 -1.16 12.49
CA ILE A 274 13.68 -0.89 13.92
C ILE A 274 12.39 -0.30 14.50
N SER A 275 11.51 0.27 13.67
CA SER A 275 10.19 0.75 14.10
C SER A 275 9.16 0.66 12.99
N THR A 276 7.93 0.30 13.36
CA THR A 276 6.74 0.39 12.50
C THR A 276 5.97 1.70 12.69
N ARG A 277 6.27 2.48 13.74
CA ARG A 277 5.62 3.75 14.05
C ARG A 277 6.64 4.88 14.16
N VAL A 278 6.33 6.02 13.55
CA VAL A 278 7.18 7.21 13.63
C VAL A 278 6.35 8.47 13.86
N LYS A 279 6.96 9.44 14.54
CA LYS A 279 6.37 10.76 14.77
C LYS A 279 6.35 11.58 13.48
N THR A 280 5.24 12.28 13.22
CA THR A 280 5.11 13.24 12.11
C THR A 280 5.42 14.65 12.58
N TYR A 281 5.72 15.56 11.65
CA TYR A 281 6.09 16.93 11.96
C TYR A 281 5.39 17.90 11.03
N PRO A 282 4.69 18.93 11.56
CA PRO A 282 4.11 19.95 10.71
C PRO A 282 5.21 20.70 9.97
N SER A 283 4.87 21.18 8.78
CA SER A 283 5.71 22.12 8.06
C SER A 283 5.89 23.38 8.91
N PRO A 284 7.13 23.91 9.10
CA PRO A 284 7.29 25.22 9.70
C PRO A 284 6.52 26.22 8.82
N ALA A 285 5.69 27.06 9.44
CA ALA A 285 4.95 28.09 8.74
C ALA A 285 5.94 28.92 7.90
N ARG A 286 5.55 29.27 6.67
CA ARG A 286 6.27 30.31 5.95
C ARG A 286 6.26 31.55 6.85
N ASN A 287 7.43 32.08 7.18
CA ASN A 287 7.49 33.51 7.41
C ASN A 287 6.91 34.14 6.13
N PRO A 288 5.85 34.96 6.23
CA PRO A 288 5.42 35.76 5.10
C PRO A 288 6.52 36.80 4.89
N ASP A 289 7.42 36.52 3.94
CA ASP A 289 8.24 37.55 3.32
C ASP A 289 7.36 38.37 2.35
#